data_AF-A0A512JS06-F1
#
_entry.id   AF-A0A512JS06-F1
#
_cell.length_a   1.000
_cell.length_b   1.000
_cell.length_c   1.000
_cell.angle_alpha   90.00
_cell.angle_beta   90.00
_cell.angle_gamma   90.00
#
_symmetry.space_group_name_H-M   'P 1'
#
loop_
_entity.id
_entity.type
_entity.pdbx_description
1 polymer ?
#
loop_
_entity_poly.entity_id
_entity_poly.type
_entity_poly.pdbx_seq_one_letter_code
_entity_poly.pdbx_strand_id
1 'polypeptide(L)'
;MSDMPRQMTLGDLIDALGRLTPDRMVAFEFGGCKPTEFESYRGEHGGLALGFSDRTGAVLVSDLVSRVMDALETKFENWDAPAHPVTRDTLLWAANPGCISETAIVDVRERGAIAYIVTAFADT
;
A
#
# COMPACT_ATOMS: atom_id res chain seq x y z
N MET A 1 -20.84 -7.51 16.05
CA MET A 1 -19.64 -7.80 15.25
C MET A 1 -19.43 -6.61 14.34
N SER A 2 -18.36 -5.85 14.54
CA SER A 2 -18.00 -4.82 13.58
C SER A 2 -17.55 -5.56 12.32
N ASP A 3 -18.17 -5.24 11.18
CA ASP A 3 -17.72 -5.78 9.90
C ASP A 3 -16.27 -5.33 9.71
N MET A 4 -15.33 -6.29 9.61
CA MET A 4 -13.93 -5.94 9.39
C MET A 4 -13.78 -5.37 7.99
N PRO A 5 -13.09 -4.23 7.82
CA PRO A 5 -12.93 -3.64 6.50
C PRO A 5 -12.12 -4.58 5.61
N ARG A 6 -12.64 -4.83 4.40
CA ARG A 6 -11.96 -5.66 3.39
C ARG A 6 -10.58 -5.09 3.08
N GLN A 7 -9.55 -5.93 3.13
CA GLN A 7 -8.20 -5.56 2.68
C GLN A 7 -8.20 -5.22 1.19
N MET A 8 -7.53 -4.13 0.83
CA MET A 8 -7.36 -3.70 -0.54
C MET A 8 -6.35 -4.59 -1.27
N THR A 9 -6.65 -4.86 -2.53
CA THR A 9 -5.66 -5.37 -3.48
C THR A 9 -4.91 -4.20 -4.15
N LEU A 10 -3.84 -4.53 -4.88
CA LEU A 10 -3.14 -3.56 -5.72
C LEU A 10 -4.08 -2.92 -6.76
N GLY A 11 -4.99 -3.71 -7.33
CA GLY A 11 -6.03 -3.24 -8.25
C GLY A 11 -6.97 -2.24 -7.59
N ASP A 12 -7.41 -2.51 -6.35
CA ASP A 12 -8.23 -1.58 -5.58
C ASP A 12 -7.50 -0.24 -5.35
N LEU A 13 -6.20 -0.30 -5.05
CA LEU A 13 -5.38 0.91 -4.86
C LEU A 13 -5.23 1.71 -6.16
N ILE A 14 -4.97 1.03 -7.28
CA ILE A 14 -4.90 1.67 -8.61
C ILE A 14 -6.20 2.41 -8.90
N ASP A 15 -7.34 1.73 -8.69
CA ASP A 15 -8.65 2.29 -8.99
C ASP A 15 -9.00 3.46 -8.06
N ALA A 16 -8.57 3.41 -6.80
CA ALA A 16 -8.74 4.50 -5.85
C ALA A 16 -7.87 5.72 -6.23
N LEU A 17 -6.59 5.52 -6.51
CA LEU A 17 -5.66 6.60 -6.91
C LEU A 17 -6.06 7.22 -8.26
N GLY A 18 -6.54 6.41 -9.21
CA GLY A 18 -6.98 6.86 -10.53
C GLY A 18 -8.19 7.80 -10.51
N ARG A 19 -8.90 7.91 -9.38
CA ARG A 19 -10.02 8.86 -9.19
C ARG A 19 -9.57 10.21 -8.62
N LEU A 20 -8.32 10.33 -8.17
CA LEU A 20 -7.78 11.52 -7.51
C LEU A 20 -7.05 12.44 -8.48
N THR A 21 -6.86 13.71 -8.08
CA THR A 21 -6.01 14.63 -8.84
C THR A 21 -4.54 14.23 -8.69
N PRO A 22 -3.73 14.22 -9.79
CA PRO A 22 -2.34 13.75 -9.74
C PRO A 22 -1.43 14.55 -8.78
N ASP A 23 -1.74 15.83 -8.57
CA ASP A 23 -1.00 16.77 -7.71
C ASP A 23 -1.40 16.69 -6.23
N ARG A 24 -2.35 15.82 -5.89
CA ARG A 24 -2.79 15.65 -4.51
C ARG A 24 -1.73 14.94 -3.68
N MET A 25 -1.55 15.38 -2.43
CA MET A 25 -0.65 14.71 -1.50
C MET A 25 -1.24 13.40 -0.98
N VAL A 26 -0.38 12.40 -0.78
CA VAL A 26 -0.73 11.11 -0.19
C VAL A 26 0.02 10.91 1.13
N ALA A 27 -0.67 10.35 2.11
CA ALA A 27 -0.10 9.98 3.40
C ALA A 27 -0.83 8.77 3.97
N PHE A 28 -0.23 8.05 4.90
CA PHE A 28 -0.94 7.13 5.78
C PHE A 28 -1.74 7.91 6.83
N GLU A 29 -2.87 7.35 7.26
CA GLU A 29 -3.71 7.93 8.29
C GLU A 29 -2.97 8.07 9.64
N PHE A 30 -2.10 7.11 9.96
CA PHE A 30 -1.30 7.14 11.18
C PHE A 30 -0.13 8.13 11.01
N GLY A 31 -0.13 9.17 11.85
CA GLY A 31 0.94 10.16 11.90
C GLY A 31 1.17 10.98 10.63
N GLY A 32 0.38 10.78 9.57
CA GLY A 32 0.62 11.40 8.27
C GLY A 32 1.88 10.87 7.58
N CYS A 33 2.36 9.67 7.93
CA CYS A 33 3.54 9.05 7.34
C CYS A 33 3.43 8.98 5.81
N LYS A 34 4.56 9.09 5.10
CA LYS A 34 4.60 9.12 3.64
C LYS A 34 4.85 7.74 3.07
N PRO A 35 4.10 7.31 2.04
CA PRO A 35 4.39 6.05 1.36
C PRO A 35 5.75 6.10 0.68
N THR A 36 6.50 5.01 0.79
CA THR A 36 7.82 4.87 0.19
C THR A 36 7.76 3.91 -1.00
N GLU A 37 8.34 2.72 -0.87
CA GLU A 37 8.56 1.77 -1.96
C GLU A 37 7.68 0.54 -1.74
N PHE A 38 7.43 -0.18 -2.83
CA PHE A 38 6.79 -1.49 -2.77
C PHE A 38 7.83 -2.58 -2.64
N GLU A 39 7.56 -3.57 -1.78
CA GLU A 39 8.40 -4.75 -1.61
C GLU A 39 7.56 -6.01 -1.39
N SER A 40 8.18 -7.19 -1.48
CA SER A 40 7.51 -8.44 -1.08
C SER A 40 7.17 -8.40 0.41
N TYR A 41 5.91 -8.65 0.74
CA TYR A 41 5.48 -8.80 2.14
C TYR A 41 5.89 -10.16 2.68
N ARG A 42 6.57 -10.17 3.83
CA ARG A 42 7.16 -11.39 4.42
C ARG A 42 6.23 -12.16 5.35
N GLY A 43 4.98 -11.72 5.53
CA GLY A 43 4.02 -12.43 6.39
C GLY A 43 3.47 -13.71 5.74
N GLU A 44 2.83 -14.55 6.55
CA GLU A 44 2.32 -15.88 6.17
C GLU A 44 1.33 -15.85 4.99
N HIS A 45 0.63 -14.72 4.82
CA HIS A 45 -0.37 -14.53 3.76
C HIS A 45 0.21 -14.02 2.44
N GLY A 46 1.52 -13.75 2.38
CA GLY A 46 2.18 -13.13 1.23
C GLY A 46 1.57 -11.78 0.84
N GLY A 47 1.93 -11.29 -0.33
CA GLY A 47 1.40 -10.04 -0.88
C GLY A 47 2.46 -8.97 -1.08
N LEU A 48 2.02 -7.71 -1.17
CA LEU A 48 2.88 -6.58 -1.44
C LEU A 48 2.86 -5.61 -0.26
N ALA A 49 4.03 -5.29 0.25
CA ALA A 49 4.23 -4.30 1.28
C ALA A 49 4.39 -2.91 0.65
N LEU A 50 3.69 -1.92 1.16
CA LEU A 50 3.95 -0.51 0.92
C LEU A 50 4.63 0.06 2.16
N GLY A 51 5.90 0.45 2.00
CA GLY A 51 6.67 1.06 3.06
C GLY A 51 6.16 2.45 3.44
N PHE A 52 6.60 2.93 4.59
CA PHE A 52 6.24 4.24 5.13
C PHE A 52 7.41 4.91 5.85
N SER A 53 7.42 6.24 5.82
CA SER A 53 8.44 7.07 6.45
C SER A 53 7.82 8.30 7.11
N ASP A 54 8.36 8.72 8.25
CA ASP A 54 8.00 9.96 8.94
C ASP A 54 8.82 11.17 8.44
N ARG A 55 9.74 10.95 7.47
CA ARG A 55 10.57 12.01 6.91
C ARG A 55 9.73 13.08 6.23
N THR A 56 10.23 14.31 6.29
CA THR A 56 9.62 15.47 5.63
C THR A 56 9.66 15.31 4.11
N GLY A 57 8.54 15.60 3.45
CA GLY A 57 8.40 15.54 2.00
C GLY A 57 6.95 15.31 1.61
N ALA A 58 6.54 15.83 0.46
CA ALA A 58 5.26 15.48 -0.14
C ALA A 58 5.46 14.27 -1.05
N VAL A 59 4.55 13.30 -0.98
CA VAL A 59 4.40 12.28 -2.02
C VAL A 59 3.09 12.60 -2.72
N LEU A 60 3.15 12.80 -4.02
CA LEU A 60 1.95 13.08 -4.81
C LEU A 60 1.27 11.80 -5.27
N VAL A 61 0.00 11.88 -5.63
CA VAL A 61 -0.72 10.78 -6.27
C VAL A 61 0.01 10.32 -7.52
N SER A 62 0.53 11.23 -8.34
CA SER A 62 1.33 10.89 -9.52
C SER A 62 2.54 10.03 -9.18
N ASP A 63 3.25 10.37 -8.11
CA ASP A 63 4.46 9.66 -7.70
C ASP A 63 4.12 8.24 -7.23
N LEU A 64 3.04 8.11 -6.45
CA LEU A 64 2.59 6.80 -5.97
C LEU A 64 2.06 5.93 -7.12
N VAL A 65 1.33 6.52 -8.08
CA VAL A 65 0.86 5.81 -9.28
C VAL A 65 2.03 5.30 -10.10
N SER A 66 3.08 6.11 -10.31
CA SER A 66 4.30 5.64 -10.99
C SER A 66 4.91 4.44 -10.28
N ARG A 67 5.05 4.48 -8.95
CA ARG A 67 5.59 3.35 -8.17
C ARG A 67 4.72 2.10 -8.25
N VAL A 68 3.40 2.25 -8.33
CA VAL A 68 2.48 1.14 -8.54
C VAL A 68 2.68 0.49 -9.91
N MET A 69 2.84 1.30 -10.96
CA MET A 69 3.12 0.79 -12.30
C MET A 69 4.47 0.06 -12.36
N ASP A 70 5.50 0.62 -11.75
CA ASP A 70 6.82 -0.03 -11.64
C ASP A 70 6.72 -1.37 -10.89
N ALA A 71 5.91 -1.44 -9.83
CA ALA A 71 5.67 -2.67 -9.08
C ALA A 71 4.93 -3.75 -9.91
N LEU A 72 4.03 -3.38 -10.81
CA LEU A 72 3.35 -4.32 -11.72
C LEU A 72 4.30 -4.92 -12.77
N GLU A 73 5.29 -4.16 -13.21
CA GLU A 73 6.30 -4.61 -14.17
C GLU A 73 7.43 -5.43 -13.49
N THR A 74 7.55 -5.32 -12.17
CA THR A 74 8.59 -5.97 -11.38
C THR A 74 8.14 -7.36 -10.90
N LYS A 75 9.03 -8.35 -11.01
CA LYS A 75 8.89 -9.64 -10.32
C LYS A 75 9.51 -9.51 -8.94
N PHE A 76 8.72 -9.60 -7.89
CA PHE A 76 9.24 -9.65 -6.53
C PHE A 76 9.59 -11.10 -6.18
N GLU A 77 10.84 -11.32 -5.75
CA GLU A 77 11.27 -12.60 -5.21
C GLU A 77 10.67 -12.78 -3.82
N ASN A 78 9.93 -13.88 -3.61
CA ASN A 78 9.50 -14.28 -2.29
C ASN A 78 10.65 -15.03 -1.61
N TRP A 79 10.86 -14.77 -0.31
CA TRP A 79 12.01 -15.31 0.42
C TRP A 79 11.96 -16.84 0.60
N ASP A 80 10.77 -17.39 0.85
CA ASP A 80 10.55 -18.84 1.10
C ASP A 80 9.73 -19.55 0.01
N ALA A 81 9.41 -18.87 -1.09
CA ALA A 81 8.57 -19.40 -2.16
C ALA A 81 9.07 -18.91 -3.53
N PRO A 82 8.78 -19.64 -4.63
CA PRO A 82 9.07 -19.14 -5.97
C PRO A 82 8.45 -17.74 -6.18
N ALA A 83 9.17 -16.86 -6.88
CA ALA A 83 8.71 -15.53 -7.21
C ALA A 83 7.31 -15.59 -7.85
N HIS A 84 6.31 -15.04 -7.16
CA HIS A 84 4.95 -14.94 -7.69
C HIS A 84 4.79 -13.59 -8.39
N PRO A 85 4.17 -13.55 -9.58
CA PRO A 85 3.93 -12.28 -10.25
C PRO A 85 3.00 -11.42 -9.39
N VAL A 86 3.35 -10.14 -9.23
CA VAL A 86 2.43 -9.16 -8.68
C VAL A 86 1.33 -8.94 -9.70
N THR A 87 0.10 -9.04 -9.25
CA THR A 87 -1.10 -8.86 -10.08
C THR A 87 -2.01 -7.84 -9.42
N ARG A 88 -3.06 -7.44 -10.13
CA ARG A 88 -4.10 -6.59 -9.54
C ARG A 88 -4.79 -7.22 -8.33
N ASP A 89 -4.74 -8.54 -8.16
CA ASP A 89 -5.38 -9.24 -7.05
C ASP A 89 -4.44 -9.39 -5.82
N THR A 90 -3.19 -8.94 -5.92
CA THR A 90 -2.21 -9.01 -4.83
C THR A 90 -2.63 -8.13 -3.66
N LEU A 91 -2.75 -8.71 -2.46
CA LEU A 91 -3.10 -8.01 -1.21
C LEU A 91 -2.02 -7.02 -0.77
N LEU A 92 -2.45 -5.91 -0.15
CA LEU A 92 -1.58 -4.82 0.28
C LEU A 92 -1.41 -4.72 1.79
N TRP A 93 -0.16 -4.55 2.22
CA TRP A 93 0.23 -4.43 3.62
C TRP A 93 1.00 -3.13 3.86
N ALA A 94 0.77 -2.46 4.98
CA ALA A 94 1.60 -1.34 5.42
C ALA A 94 2.78 -1.89 6.22
N ALA A 95 3.94 -2.08 5.58
CA ALA A 95 5.11 -2.66 6.22
C ALA A 95 6.40 -2.13 5.57
N ASN A 96 7.41 -1.90 6.41
CA ASN A 96 8.75 -1.54 5.94
C ASN A 96 9.58 -2.79 5.61
N PRO A 97 10.67 -2.64 4.85
CA PRO A 97 11.53 -3.74 4.43
C PRO A 97 11.97 -4.63 5.60
N GLY A 98 11.74 -5.95 5.48
CA GLY A 98 12.09 -6.92 6.51
C GLY A 98 11.15 -6.97 7.73
N CYS A 99 10.07 -6.19 7.75
CA CYS A 99 9.09 -6.22 8.83
C CYS A 99 7.82 -7.01 8.45
N ILE A 100 7.19 -7.61 9.46
CA ILE A 100 5.85 -8.18 9.40
C ILE A 100 5.00 -7.36 10.37
N SER A 101 4.04 -6.61 9.85
CA SER A 101 3.26 -5.63 10.62
C SER A 101 1.84 -6.07 10.95
N GLU A 102 1.34 -7.13 10.29
CA GLU A 102 -0.09 -7.53 10.31
C GLU A 102 -1.06 -6.36 10.05
N THR A 103 -0.58 -5.32 9.38
CA THR A 103 -1.33 -4.08 9.16
C THR A 103 -1.77 -4.03 7.71
N ALA A 104 -3.04 -4.35 7.46
CA ALA A 104 -3.66 -4.32 6.14
C ALA A 104 -3.92 -2.88 5.69
N ILE A 105 -3.72 -2.61 4.40
CA ILE A 105 -4.27 -1.40 3.76
C ILE A 105 -5.70 -1.71 3.37
N VAL A 106 -6.65 -0.86 3.79
CA VAL A 106 -8.09 -1.16 3.70
C VAL A 106 -8.91 -0.09 2.99
N ASP A 107 -8.40 1.14 2.85
CA ASP A 107 -9.12 2.22 2.16
C ASP A 107 -8.18 3.35 1.73
N VAL A 108 -8.67 4.23 0.85
CA VAL A 108 -8.06 5.54 0.55
C VAL A 108 -9.13 6.61 0.71
N ARG A 109 -8.93 7.53 1.65
CA ARG A 109 -9.91 8.56 2.00
C ARG A 109 -9.40 9.96 1.75
N GLU A 110 -10.20 10.78 1.10
CA GLU A 110 -9.90 12.19 0.89
C GLU A 110 -10.24 13.02 2.13
N ARG A 111 -9.33 13.90 2.55
CA ARG A 111 -9.59 14.92 3.56
C ARG A 111 -8.80 16.18 3.27
N GLY A 112 -9.51 17.21 2.79
CA GLY A 112 -8.89 18.45 2.37
C GLY A 112 -7.95 18.23 1.17
N ALA A 113 -6.70 18.65 1.29
CA ALA A 113 -5.70 18.53 0.23
C ALA A 113 -4.91 17.19 0.26
N ILE A 114 -5.28 16.26 1.14
CA ILE A 114 -4.54 15.01 1.36
C ILE A 114 -5.47 13.82 1.13
N ALA A 115 -4.98 12.81 0.40
CA ALA A 115 -5.54 11.47 0.36
C ALA A 115 -4.81 10.61 1.41
N TYR A 116 -5.58 10.04 2.33
CA TYR A 116 -5.09 9.19 3.40
C TYR A 116 -5.27 7.71 3.06
N ILE A 117 -4.18 6.96 3.02
CA ILE A 117 -4.18 5.50 3.02
C ILE A 117 -4.57 5.05 4.42
N VAL A 118 -5.68 4.35 4.52
CA VAL A 118 -6.24 3.87 5.78
C VAL A 118 -5.80 2.44 6.00
N THR A 119 -5.39 2.16 7.24
CA THR A 119 -4.96 0.83 7.65
C THR A 119 -5.83 0.25 8.76
N ALA A 120 -5.82 -1.07 8.87
CA ALA A 120 -6.43 -1.80 9.98
C ALA A 120 -5.54 -2.99 10.36
N PHE A 121 -5.62 -3.42 11.61
CA PHE A 121 -5.03 -4.70 12.02
C PHE A 121 -5.78 -5.84 11.31
N ALA A 122 -5.03 -6.77 10.73
CA ALA A 122 -5.59 -7.97 10.13
C ALA A 122 -5.65 -9.06 11.20
N ASP A 123 -6.84 -9.32 11.75
CA ASP A 123 -7.09 -10.56 12.49
C ASP A 123 -7.17 -11.70 11.47
N THR A 124 -6.18 -12.60 11.50
CA THR A 124 -6.13 -13.79 10.64
C THR A 124 -6.64 -15.04 11.36
#